data_AF-M2YYN3-F1
#
_entry.id   AF-M2YYN3-F1
#
_cell.length_a   1.000
_cell.length_b   1.000
_cell.length_c   1.000
_cell.angle_alpha   90.00
_cell.angle_beta   90.00
_cell.angle_gamma   90.00
#
_symmetry.space_group_name_H-M   'P 1'
#
loop_
_entity.id
_entity.type
_entity.pdbx_description
1 polymer ?
#
loop_
_entity_poly.entity_id
_entity_poly.type
_entity_poly.pdbx_seq_one_letter_code
_entity_poly.pdbx_strand_id
1 'polypeptide(L)'
;TSDRAELRATIGALQHGFWYELGFNNVVIASSSDYLVLGITLWIKNWRAHGWRDASGTVIENQDLWKVLLCEISRYSHMGTNVLFWKISDDENTEARVAATSAAY
;
A
#
# COMPACT_ATOMS: atom_id res chain seq x y z
N THR A 1 12.51 -5.27 8.01
CA THR A 1 11.60 -4.51 8.92
C THR A 1 11.13 -3.18 8.33
N SER A 2 11.74 -2.64 7.27
CA SER A 2 11.21 -1.48 6.53
C SER A 2 9.84 -1.77 5.91
N ASP A 3 9.71 -2.87 5.17
CA ASP A 3 8.53 -3.16 4.33
C ASP A 3 7.24 -3.31 5.15
N ARG A 4 7.33 -3.92 6.34
CA ARG A 4 6.18 -4.07 7.25
C ARG A 4 5.72 -2.70 7.80
N ALA A 5 6.66 -1.80 8.07
CA ALA A 5 6.34 -0.44 8.51
C ALA A 5 5.72 0.39 7.38
N GLU A 6 6.24 0.27 6.16
CA GLU A 6 5.67 0.92 4.97
C GLU A 6 4.24 0.47 4.67
N LEU A 7 3.98 -0.84 4.74
CA LEU A 7 2.62 -1.37 4.59
C LEU A 7 1.67 -0.81 5.64
N ARG A 8 2.11 -0.73 6.91
CA ARG A 8 1.33 -0.14 7.99
C ARG A 8 1.08 1.34 7.79
N ALA A 9 2.09 2.10 7.36
CA ALA A 9 1.94 3.53 7.07
C ALA A 9 0.93 3.75 5.93
N THR A 10 1.02 2.93 4.88
CA THR A 10 0.08 2.94 3.74
C THR A 10 -1.36 2.64 4.18
N ILE A 11 -1.54 1.60 4.99
CA ILE A 11 -2.86 1.25 5.56
C ILE A 11 -3.37 2.39 6.45
N GLY A 12 -2.53 2.93 7.32
CA GLY A 12 -2.89 4.03 8.21
C GLY A 12 -3.35 5.27 7.44
N ALA A 13 -2.65 5.63 6.37
CA ALA A 13 -3.00 6.74 5.48
C ALA A 13 -4.35 6.53 4.77
N LEU A 14 -4.65 5.28 4.39
CA LEU A 14 -5.97 4.92 3.84
C LEU A 14 -7.06 4.92 4.91
N GLN A 15 -6.78 4.50 6.14
CA GLN A 15 -7.79 4.45 7.19
C GLN A 15 -8.16 5.82 7.76
N HIS A 16 -7.20 6.74 7.85
CA HIS A 16 -7.42 8.09 8.38
C HIS A 16 -7.78 9.11 7.31
N GLY A 17 -7.66 8.74 6.04
CA GLY A 17 -8.06 9.59 4.94
C GLY A 17 -9.58 9.70 4.83
N PHE A 18 -10.11 10.91 4.87
CA PHE A 18 -11.51 11.18 4.51
C PHE A 18 -11.60 11.51 3.01
N TRP A 19 -10.86 10.79 2.16
CA TRP A 19 -10.67 11.16 0.75
C TRP A 19 -11.97 11.20 -0.05
N TYR A 20 -12.89 10.28 0.24
CA TYR A 20 -14.21 10.25 -0.39
C TYR A 20 -15.12 11.38 0.12
N GLU A 21 -15.02 11.77 1.40
CA GLU A 21 -15.82 12.86 1.98
C GLU A 21 -15.39 14.23 1.44
N LEU A 22 -14.11 14.33 1.05
CA LEU A 22 -13.55 15.49 0.36
C LEU A 22 -13.90 15.52 -1.14
N GLY A 23 -14.60 14.52 -1.67
CA GLY A 23 -15.02 14.44 -3.06
C GLY A 23 -13.94 13.98 -4.04
N PHE A 24 -12.88 13.32 -3.56
CA PHE A 24 -11.84 12.78 -4.45
C PHE A 24 -12.27 11.44 -5.04
N ASN A 25 -12.26 11.37 -6.37
CA ASN A 25 -12.53 10.14 -7.11
C ASN A 25 -11.28 9.25 -7.24
N ASN A 26 -10.08 9.81 -7.08
CA ASN A 26 -8.83 9.08 -7.22
C ASN A 26 -7.84 9.51 -6.12
N VAL A 27 -7.22 8.54 -5.45
CA VAL A 27 -6.15 8.73 -4.46
C VAL A 27 -4.92 8.02 -4.99
N VAL A 28 -3.80 8.72 -5.10
CA VAL A 28 -2.53 8.15 -5.55
C VAL A 28 -1.60 8.00 -4.36
N ILE A 29 -1.16 6.78 -4.09
CA ILE A 29 -0.11 6.49 -3.12
C ILE A 29 1.22 6.38 -3.87
N ALA A 30 2.08 7.37 -3.68
CA ALA A 30 3.44 7.37 -4.19
C ALA A 30 4.37 6.67 -3.20
N SER A 31 5.16 5.72 -3.68
CA SER A 31 6.17 5.03 -2.87
C SER A 31 7.37 4.65 -3.72
N SER A 32 8.58 4.76 -3.17
CA SER A 32 9.78 4.24 -3.82
C SER A 32 10.02 2.75 -3.55
N SER A 33 9.19 2.12 -2.69
CA SER A 33 9.30 0.72 -2.33
C SER A 33 8.84 -0.20 -3.46
N ASP A 34 9.80 -0.94 -4.02
CA ASP A 34 9.52 -1.99 -5.00
C ASP A 34 8.60 -3.06 -4.42
N TYR A 35 8.76 -3.40 -3.14
CA TYR A 35 7.93 -4.41 -2.50
C TYR A 35 6.46 -4.00 -2.46
N LEU A 36 6.16 -2.76 -2.11
CA LEU A 36 4.78 -2.25 -2.08
C LEU A 36 4.20 -2.13 -3.49
N VAL A 37 4.92 -1.46 -4.40
CA VAL A 37 4.37 -1.13 -5.73
C VAL A 37 4.29 -2.36 -6.62
N LEU A 38 5.33 -3.19 -6.69
CA LEU A 38 5.27 -4.45 -7.45
C LEU A 38 4.36 -5.46 -6.78
N GLY A 39 4.33 -5.47 -5.44
CA GLY A 39 3.42 -6.31 -4.68
C GLY A 39 1.96 -6.08 -5.04
N ILE A 40 1.51 -4.82 -5.00
CA ILE A 40 0.10 -4.49 -5.28
C ILE A 40 -0.24 -4.58 -6.78
N THR A 41 0.70 -4.31 -7.68
CA THR A 41 0.42 -4.26 -9.13
C THR A 41 0.56 -5.62 -9.81
N LEU A 42 1.57 -6.41 -9.43
CA LEU A 42 1.92 -7.66 -10.11
C LEU A 42 1.63 -8.89 -9.24
N TRP A 43 2.13 -8.90 -8.00
CA TRP A 43 2.18 -10.14 -7.21
C TRP A 43 0.85 -10.49 -6.55
N ILE A 44 0.04 -9.49 -6.18
CA ILE A 44 -1.20 -9.70 -5.45
C ILE A 44 -2.19 -10.63 -6.17
N LYS A 45 -2.21 -10.57 -7.50
CA LYS A 45 -3.06 -11.45 -8.34
C LYS A 45 -2.61 -12.90 -8.22
N ASN A 46 -1.29 -13.14 -8.31
CA ASN A 46 -0.71 -14.46 -8.19
C ASN A 46 -0.83 -14.99 -6.76
N TRP A 47 -0.54 -14.17 -5.75
CA TRP A 47 -0.68 -14.57 -4.35
C TRP A 47 -2.12 -14.95 -4.03
N ARG A 48 -3.11 -14.16 -4.45
CA ARG A 48 -4.53 -14.51 -4.23
C ARG A 48 -4.91 -15.82 -4.91
N ALA A 49 -4.43 -16.07 -6.14
CA ALA A 49 -4.68 -17.31 -6.87
C ALA A 49 -4.04 -18.54 -6.19
N HIS A 50 -2.84 -18.37 -5.61
CA HIS A 50 -2.09 -19.45 -4.95
C HIS A 50 -2.33 -19.53 -3.43
N GLY A 51 -3.42 -18.94 -2.93
CA GLY A 51 -3.78 -19.03 -1.52
C GLY A 51 -2.80 -18.33 -0.56
N TRP A 52 -2.19 -17.23 -1.02
CA TRP A 52 -1.19 -16.41 -0.33
C TRP A 52 0.12 -17.14 -0.06
N ARG A 53 0.53 -17.97 -1.00
CA ARG A 53 1.80 -18.70 -0.97
C ARG A 53 2.70 -18.26 -2.12
N ASP A 54 3.99 -18.33 -1.89
CA ASP A 54 5.00 -18.14 -2.92
C ASP A 54 5.17 -19.42 -3.78
N ALA A 55 6.09 -19.37 -4.75
CA ALA A 55 6.38 -20.51 -5.63
C ALA A 55 6.95 -21.74 -4.89
N SER A 56 7.52 -21.55 -3.69
CA SER A 56 8.01 -22.63 -2.84
C SER A 56 6.91 -23.27 -1.98
N GLY A 57 5.69 -22.71 -2.00
CA GLY A 57 4.57 -23.13 -1.17
C GLY A 57 4.60 -22.54 0.23
N THR A 58 5.52 -21.62 0.51
CA THR A 58 5.64 -20.92 1.79
C THR A 58 4.64 -19.77 1.83
N VAL A 59 4.02 -19.54 2.98
CA VAL A 59 3.12 -18.40 3.17
C VAL A 59 3.93 -17.10 2.98
N ILE A 60 3.41 -16.19 2.18
CA ILE A 60 4.11 -14.94 1.91
C ILE A 60 4.27 -14.11 3.19
N GLU A 61 5.37 -13.38 3.27
CA GLU A 61 5.57 -12.42 4.37
C GLU A 61 4.50 -11.32 4.35
N ASN A 62 4.12 -10.85 5.53
CA ASN A 62 3.14 -9.76 5.72
C ASN A 62 1.76 -10.01 5.10
N GLN A 63 1.36 -11.28 4.89
CA GLN A 63 0.04 -11.66 4.38
C GLN A 63 -1.10 -10.96 5.13
N ASP A 64 -0.96 -10.83 6.45
CA ASP A 64 -1.92 -10.15 7.31
C ASP A 64 -2.16 -8.70 6.88
N LEU A 65 -1.09 -7.94 6.63
CA LEU A 65 -1.18 -6.55 6.19
C LEU A 65 -1.67 -6.43 4.75
N TRP A 66 -1.23 -7.32 3.85
CA TRP A 66 -1.71 -7.31 2.47
C TRP A 66 -3.23 -7.53 2.38
N LYS A 67 -3.78 -8.41 3.21
CA LYS A 67 -5.24 -8.60 3.29
C LYS A 67 -5.96 -7.35 3.77
N VAL A 68 -5.42 -6.66 4.78
CA VAL A 68 -5.99 -5.41 5.29
C VAL A 68 -5.92 -4.33 4.21
N LEU A 69 -4.78 -4.15 3.55
CA LEU A 69 -4.60 -3.18 2.47
C LEU A 69 -5.60 -3.41 1.33
N LEU A 70 -5.78 -4.67 0.90
CA LEU A 70 -6.79 -5.01 -0.10
C LEU A 70 -8.21 -4.71 0.35
N CYS A 71 -8.52 -4.92 1.63
CA CYS A 71 -9.82 -4.61 2.20
C CYS A 71 -10.10 -3.10 2.12
N GLU A 72 -9.11 -2.27 2.51
CA GLU A 72 -9.21 -0.81 2.43
C GLU A 72 -9.38 -0.32 0.98
N ILE A 73 -8.57 -0.82 0.05
CA ILE A 73 -8.72 -0.50 -1.38
C ILE A 73 -10.12 -0.85 -1.89
N SER A 74 -10.62 -2.04 -1.51
CA SER A 74 -11.97 -2.47 -1.90
C SER A 74 -13.04 -1.55 -1.31
N ARG A 75 -12.89 -1.16 -0.03
CA ARG A 75 -13.79 -0.22 0.65
C ARG A 75 -13.84 1.11 -0.10
N TYR A 76 -12.70 1.70 -0.46
CA TYR A 76 -12.66 2.94 -1.26
C TYR A 76 -13.33 2.78 -2.62
N SER A 77 -13.07 1.66 -3.32
CA SER A 77 -13.68 1.38 -4.62
C SER A 77 -15.21 1.29 -4.52
N HIS A 78 -15.75 0.67 -3.47
CA HIS A 78 -17.18 0.64 -3.20
C HIS A 78 -17.77 2.03 -2.92
N MET A 79 -16.97 2.95 -2.40
CA MET A 79 -17.35 4.35 -2.14
C MET A 79 -17.14 5.27 -3.35
N GLY A 80 -16.68 4.74 -4.49
CA GLY A 80 -16.47 5.49 -5.73
C GLY A 80 -15.09 6.14 -5.85
N THR A 81 -14.15 5.83 -4.96
CA THR A 81 -12.79 6.36 -4.99
C THR A 81 -11.81 5.25 -5.41
N ASN A 82 -11.01 5.50 -6.45
CA ASN A 82 -9.97 4.58 -6.89
C ASN A 82 -8.67 4.85 -6.13
N VAL A 83 -8.07 3.80 -5.58
CA VAL A 83 -6.72 3.87 -5.00
C VAL A 83 -5.71 3.39 -6.04
N LEU A 84 -4.81 4.28 -6.43
CA LEU A 84 -3.76 4.06 -7.42
C LEU A 84 -2.40 4.07 -6.71
N PHE A 85 -1.45 3.31 -7.26
CA PHE A 85 -0.09 3.24 -6.72
C PHE A 85 0.89 3.68 -7.80
N TRP A 86 1.83 4.56 -7.42
CA TRP A 86 2.86 5.06 -8.33
C TRP A 86 4.24 4.84 -7.72
N LYS A 87 5.11 4.13 -8.45
CA LYS A 87 6.54 4.05 -8.15
C LYS A 87 7.18 5.39 -8.46
N ILE A 88 7.73 6.03 -7.44
CA ILE A 88 8.59 7.22 -7.57
C ILE A 88 10.05 6.84 -7.34
N SER A 89 10.98 7.61 -7.88
CA SER A 89 12.40 7.44 -7.58
C SER A 89 12.73 7.83 -6.13
N ASP A 90 13.80 7.27 -5.56
CA ASP A 90 14.23 7.61 -4.19
C ASP A 90 14.57 9.11 -4.04
N ASP A 91 15.06 9.74 -5.11
CA ASP A 91 15.34 11.18 -5.15
C ASP A 91 14.06 12.01 -4.95
N GLU A 92 12.96 11.61 -5.60
CA GLU A 92 11.64 12.25 -5.48
C GLU A 92 10.94 11.94 -4.15
N ASN A 93 11.38 10.91 -3.42
CA ASN A 93 10.82 10.53 -2.12
C ASN A 93 11.51 11.23 -0.93
N THR A 94 12.41 12.18 -1.18
CA THR A 94 13.21 12.84 -0.14
C THR A 94 12.34 13.61 0.87
N GLU A 95 11.33 14.33 0.39
CA GLU A 95 10.44 15.13 1.25
C GLU A 95 9.60 14.25 2.19
N ALA A 96 9.01 13.17 1.67
CA ALA A 96 8.24 12.23 2.48
C ALA A 96 9.12 11.50 3.50
N ARG A 97 10.37 11.18 3.16
CA ARG A 97 11.33 10.57 4.10
C ARG A 97 11.70 11.51 5.24
N VAL A 98 11.87 12.80 4.96
CA VAL A 98 12.11 13.82 6.00
C VAL A 98 10.90 13.95 6.91
N ALA A 99 9.69 14.01 6.34
CA ALA A 99 8.44 14.09 7.11
C ALA A 99 8.20 12.85 7.99
N ALA A 100 8.52 11.65 7.50
CA ALA A 100 8.42 10.42 8.28
C ALA A 100 9.43 10.39 9.44
N THR A 101 10.63 10.94 9.24
CA THR A 101 11.67 11.03 10.28
C THR A 101 11.29 12.03 11.36
N SER A 102 10.67 13.16 11.00
CA SER A 102 10.24 14.17 11.97
C SER A 102 9.04 13.76 12.80
N ALA A 103 8.15 12.92 12.27
CA ALA A 103 6.99 12.39 13.00
C ALA A 103 7.33 11.25 13.99
N ALA A 104 8.55 10.72 13.93
CA ALA A 104 9.01 9.63 14.80
C ALA A 104 9.63 10.10 16.13
N TYR A 105 9.74 11.43 16.35
CA TYR A 105 10.28 12.05 17.57
C TYR A 105 9.19 12.60 18.49
#